data_AF-A0A2R6RSZ1-F1
#
_entry.id   AF-A0A2R6RSZ1-F1
#
_cell.length_a   1.000
_cell.length_b   1.000
_cell.length_c   1.000
_cell.angle_alpha   90.00
_cell.angle_beta   90.00
_cell.angle_gamma   90.00
#
_symmetry.space_group_name_H-M   'P 1'
#
loop_
_entity.id
_entity.type
_entity.pdbx_description
1 polymer ?
#
loop_
_entity_poly.entity_id
_entity_poly.type
_entity_poly.pdbx_seq_one_letter_code
_entity_poly.pdbx_strand_id
1 'polypeptide(L)'
;MASTNSNPEDAFSAPLFSSEDVAVKAVNKRYEGLVTVRTKAIKGKGAWYWAHFEPILLRNPETNLPKALKLKCILCDAVFSASNPSRTASEHLKR
;
A
#
# COMPACT_ATOMS: atom_id res chain seq x y z
N MET A 1 -4.69 56.58 18.09
CA MET A 1 -3.52 55.80 18.52
C MET A 1 -4.00 54.72 19.47
N ALA A 2 -3.88 53.45 19.08
CA ALA A 2 -3.76 52.29 19.97
C ALA A 2 -3.61 51.06 19.07
N SER A 3 -2.37 50.66 18.85
CA SER A 3 -1.99 49.48 18.09
C SER A 3 -2.35 48.23 18.89
N THR A 4 -3.11 47.31 18.30
CA THR A 4 -3.21 45.93 18.79
C THR A 4 -2.90 45.02 17.61
N ASN A 5 -1.63 44.69 17.41
CA ASN A 5 -1.25 43.58 16.55
C ASN A 5 -0.55 42.55 17.43
N SER A 6 -1.38 41.74 18.09
CA SER A 6 -0.94 40.49 18.70
C SER A 6 -0.52 39.55 17.57
N ASN A 7 0.74 39.13 17.60
CA ASN A 7 1.18 37.93 16.93
C ASN A 7 0.52 36.74 17.61
N PRO A 8 -0.03 35.79 16.85
CA PRO A 8 0.06 34.44 17.35
C PRO A 8 0.58 33.52 16.23
N GLU A 9 1.35 32.50 16.67
CA GLU A 9 1.42 31.18 16.04
C GLU A 9 2.27 31.17 14.76
N ASP A 10 3.59 31.23 14.88
CA ASP A 10 4.41 30.00 14.88
C ASP A 10 3.53 28.74 14.86
N ALA A 11 3.04 28.42 13.65
CA ALA A 11 2.53 27.12 13.31
C ALA A 11 3.71 26.16 13.37
N PHE A 12 4.08 25.81 14.60
CA PHE A 12 4.89 24.67 14.98
C PHE A 12 4.52 23.54 14.03
N SER A 13 5.54 23.06 13.34
CA SER A 13 5.50 21.93 12.43
C SER A 13 4.85 20.73 13.14
N ALA A 14 3.53 20.59 13.06
CA ALA A 14 2.83 19.41 13.49
C ALA A 14 3.28 18.24 12.59
N PRO A 15 3.49 17.05 13.15
CA PRO A 15 4.44 16.08 12.61
C PRO A 15 3.90 15.41 11.35
N LEU A 16 4.33 15.88 10.18
CA LEU A 16 4.20 15.15 8.90
C LEU A 16 4.69 13.69 9.05
N PHE A 17 5.68 13.46 9.91
CA PHE A 17 6.20 12.14 10.28
C PHE A 17 5.15 11.19 10.88
N SER A 18 4.15 11.70 11.61
CA SER A 18 3.15 10.84 12.26
C SER A 18 2.17 10.23 11.25
N SER A 19 1.67 11.04 10.33
CA SER A 19 0.76 10.55 9.26
C SER A 19 1.49 9.65 8.26
N GLU A 20 2.73 9.98 7.93
CA GLU A 20 3.53 9.17 6.99
C GLU A 20 3.89 7.81 7.61
N ASP A 21 4.24 7.74 8.90
CA ASP A 21 4.49 6.49 9.61
C ASP A 21 3.24 5.58 9.64
N VAL A 22 2.06 6.17 9.88
CA VAL A 22 0.80 5.42 9.83
C VAL A 22 0.53 4.87 8.43
N ALA A 23 0.75 5.67 7.39
CA ALA A 23 0.58 5.23 6.00
C ALA A 23 1.55 4.10 5.63
N VAL A 24 2.83 4.24 6.01
CA VAL A 24 3.86 3.21 5.81
C VAL A 24 3.49 1.90 6.49
N LYS A 25 3.08 1.96 7.76
CA LYS A 25 2.63 0.79 8.53
C LYS A 25 1.40 0.15 7.89
N ALA A 26 0.45 0.94 7.41
CA ALA A 26 -0.75 0.43 6.75
C ALA A 26 -0.41 -0.30 5.43
N VAL A 27 0.51 0.25 4.62
CA VAL A 27 0.96 -0.38 3.37
C VAL A 27 1.70 -1.68 3.65
N ASN A 28 2.62 -1.69 4.63
CA ASN A 28 3.32 -2.92 5.04
C ASN A 28 2.36 -4.00 5.55
N LYS A 29 1.42 -3.65 6.43
CA LYS A 29 0.43 -4.60 6.94
C LYS A 29 -0.41 -5.23 5.82
N ARG A 30 -0.80 -4.43 4.82
CA ARG A 30 -1.52 -4.95 3.63
C ARG A 30 -0.65 -5.86 2.79
N TYR A 31 0.62 -5.50 2.58
CA TYR A 31 1.59 -6.33 1.86
C TYR A 31 1.76 -7.70 2.53
N GLU A 32 2.00 -7.73 3.84
CA GLU A 32 2.13 -8.98 4.61
C GLU A 32 0.87 -9.84 4.56
N GLY A 33 -0.31 -9.19 4.61
CA GLY A 33 -1.59 -9.85 4.40
C GLY A 33 -1.68 -10.54 3.04
N LEU A 34 -1.31 -9.86 1.95
CA LEU A 34 -1.32 -10.45 0.60
C LEU A 34 -0.27 -11.56 0.43
N VAL A 35 0.92 -11.40 1.01
CA VAL A 35 1.95 -12.45 1.02
C VAL A 35 1.43 -13.71 1.72
N THR A 36 0.72 -13.54 2.84
CA THR A 36 0.08 -14.64 3.56
C THR A 36 -1.00 -15.31 2.71
N VAL A 37 -1.87 -14.52 2.06
CA VAL A 37 -2.91 -15.03 1.16
C VAL A 37 -2.31 -15.85 0.03
N ARG A 38 -1.28 -15.33 -0.65
CA ARG A 38 -0.55 -16.06 -1.69
C ARG A 38 0.08 -17.35 -1.15
N THR A 39 0.77 -17.28 -0.02
CA THR A 39 1.44 -18.43 0.59
C THR A 39 0.44 -19.54 0.93
N LYS A 40 -0.74 -19.17 1.45
CA LYS A 40 -1.82 -20.12 1.70
C LYS A 40 -2.30 -20.75 0.40
N ALA A 41 -2.54 -19.96 -0.64
CA ALA A 41 -2.99 -20.45 -1.94
C ALA A 41 -1.99 -21.42 -2.59
N ILE A 42 -0.69 -21.12 -2.53
CA ILE A 42 0.39 -22.02 -3.00
C ILE A 42 0.34 -23.36 -2.27
N LYS A 43 0.02 -23.35 -0.97
CA LYS A 43 -0.17 -24.56 -0.14
C LYS A 43 -1.53 -25.23 -0.34
N GLY A 44 -2.32 -24.83 -1.33
CA GLY A 44 -3.66 -25.36 -1.60
C GLY A 44 -4.74 -24.90 -0.62
N LYS A 45 -4.51 -23.83 0.15
CA LYS A 45 -5.44 -23.29 1.14
C LYS A 45 -5.99 -21.92 0.70
N GLY A 46 -7.30 -21.78 0.59
CA GLY A 46 -7.96 -20.56 0.14
C GLY A 46 -8.15 -20.52 -1.38
N ALA A 47 -8.35 -19.33 -1.95
CA ALA A 47 -8.57 -19.19 -3.38
C ALA A 47 -7.29 -19.51 -4.18
N TRP A 48 -7.36 -20.56 -5.01
CA TRP A 48 -6.21 -21.09 -5.78
C TRP A 48 -5.53 -20.03 -6.64
N TYR A 49 -6.30 -19.11 -7.22
CA TYR A 49 -5.78 -18.13 -8.16
C TYR A 49 -4.78 -17.15 -7.54
N TRP A 50 -4.78 -16.97 -6.22
CA TRP A 50 -3.79 -16.12 -5.54
C TRP A 50 -2.37 -16.64 -5.68
N ALA A 51 -2.15 -17.92 -5.98
CA ALA A 51 -0.83 -18.45 -6.30
C ALA A 51 -0.22 -17.76 -7.54
N HIS A 52 -1.07 -17.25 -8.43
CA HIS A 52 -0.68 -16.57 -9.67
C HIS A 52 -0.47 -15.06 -9.53
N PHE A 53 -0.65 -14.50 -8.33
CA PHE A 53 -0.48 -13.08 -8.09
C PHE A 53 0.62 -12.82 -7.07
N GLU A 54 1.62 -12.04 -7.47
CA GLU A 54 2.74 -11.62 -6.64
C GLU A 54 2.52 -10.19 -6.10
N PRO A 55 2.51 -10.00 -4.77
CA PRO A 55 2.47 -8.68 -4.16
C PRO A 55 3.81 -7.95 -4.36
N ILE A 56 3.77 -6.70 -4.81
CA ILE A 56 4.96 -5.87 -5.02
C ILE A 56 4.85 -4.61 -4.16
N LEU A 57 5.82 -4.44 -3.26
CA LEU A 57 5.94 -3.24 -2.45
C LEU A 57 6.73 -2.17 -3.22
N LEU A 58 6.08 -1.05 -3.52
CA LEU A 58 6.74 0.10 -4.11
C LEU A 58 7.25 1.03 -3.01
N ARG A 59 8.55 1.33 -3.05
CA ARG A 59 9.21 2.28 -2.14
C ARG A 59 9.43 3.62 -2.82
N ASN A 60 9.42 4.69 -2.04
CA ASN A 60 9.83 6.01 -2.49
C ASN A 60 11.36 6.00 -2.70
N PRO A 61 11.89 6.42 -3.88
CA PRO A 61 13.34 6.46 -4.11
C PRO A 61 14.09 7.42 -3.18
N GLU A 62 13.45 8.49 -2.68
CA GLU A 62 14.11 9.49 -1.84
C GLU A 62 14.16 9.05 -0.37
N THR A 63 13.05 8.52 0.15
CA THR A 63 12.93 8.18 1.58
C THR A 63 13.11 6.69 1.87
N ASN A 64 13.15 5.84 0.85
CA ASN A 64 13.12 4.38 0.95
C ASN A 64 11.91 3.80 1.69
N LEU A 65 10.90 4.63 2.00
CA LEU A 65 9.71 4.20 2.71
C LEU A 65 8.68 3.56 1.74
N PRO A 66 7.94 2.53 2.17
CA PRO A 66 6.82 1.98 1.43
C PRO A 66 5.78 3.04 1.07
N LYS A 67 5.53 3.22 -0.23
CA LYS A 67 4.62 4.23 -0.78
C LYS A 67 3.31 3.61 -1.29
N ALA A 68 3.41 2.45 -1.94
CA ALA A 68 2.26 1.82 -2.57
C ALA A 68 2.44 0.30 -2.67
N LEU A 69 1.32 -0.38 -2.92
CA LEU A 69 1.25 -1.83 -3.13
C LEU A 69 0.68 -2.11 -4.51
N LYS A 70 1.37 -2.95 -5.26
CA LYS A 70 0.92 -3.46 -6.57
C LYS A 70 0.77 -4.97 -6.52
N LEU A 71 0.08 -5.50 -7.52
CA LEU A 71 -0.10 -6.93 -7.71
C LEU A 71 0.32 -7.27 -9.13
N LYS A 72 1.23 -8.23 -9.29
CA LYS A 72 1.69 -8.73 -10.59
C LYS A 72 1.11 -10.12 -10.85
N CYS A 73 0.51 -10.32 -12.00
CA CYS A 73 0.12 -11.66 -12.47
C CYS A 73 1.37 -12.36 -13.03
N ILE A 74 1.72 -13.54 -12.51
CA ILE A 74 2.89 -14.29 -13.01
C ILE A 74 2.61 -15.08 -14.29
N LEU A 75 1.34 -15.13 -14.75
CA LEU A 75 0.96 -15.84 -15.98
C LEU A 75 1.17 -14.97 -17.23
N CYS A 76 1.03 -13.65 -17.10
CA CYS A 76 1.08 -12.70 -18.21
C CYS A 76 1.89 -11.43 -17.91
N ASP A 77 2.57 -11.40 -16.76
CA ASP A 77 3.36 -10.26 -16.26
C ASP A 77 2.60 -8.93 -16.08
N ALA A 78 1.27 -8.92 -16.22
CA ALA A 78 0.46 -7.72 -16.02
C ALA A 78 0.52 -7.22 -14.57
N VAL A 79 0.63 -5.91 -14.40
CA VAL A 79 0.76 -5.26 -13.09
C VAL A 79 -0.41 -4.33 -12.83
N PHE A 80 -1.00 -4.45 -11.65
CA PHE A 80 -2.21 -3.73 -11.25
C PHE A 80 -2.05 -3.05 -9.89
N SER A 81 -2.91 -2.08 -9.60
CA SER A 81 -3.05 -1.54 -8.25
C SER A 81 -3.63 -2.59 -7.29
N ALA A 82 -3.11 -2.65 -6.08
CA ALA A 82 -3.64 -3.48 -5.00
C ALA A 82 -4.67 -2.75 -4.11
N SER A 83 -5.34 -1.71 -4.60
CA SER A 83 -6.41 -1.02 -3.87
C SER A 83 -7.61 -1.92 -3.58
N ASN A 84 -7.96 -2.80 -4.53
CA ASN A 84 -8.98 -3.84 -4.36
C ASN A 84 -8.49 -5.15 -5.01
N PRO A 85 -7.56 -5.86 -4.35
CA PRO A 85 -6.76 -6.88 -5.00
C PRO A 85 -7.62 -8.11 -5.35
N SER A 86 -8.68 -8.41 -4.60
CA SER A 86 -9.64 -9.47 -4.93
C SER A 86 -10.42 -9.19 -6.21
N ARG A 87 -10.91 -7.96 -6.40
CA ARG A 87 -11.62 -7.56 -7.63
C ARG A 87 -10.67 -7.56 -8.82
N THR A 88 -9.49 -6.97 -8.66
CA THR A 88 -8.44 -6.96 -9.68
C THR A 88 -8.11 -8.37 -10.15
N ALA A 89 -7.84 -9.29 -9.22
CA ALA A 89 -7.51 -10.67 -9.55
C ALA A 89 -8.66 -11.38 -10.29
N SER A 90 -9.88 -11.27 -9.76
CA SER A 90 -11.04 -11.96 -10.32
C SER A 90 -11.40 -11.45 -11.72
N GLU A 91 -11.35 -10.14 -11.94
CA GLU A 91 -11.65 -9.55 -13.25
C GLU A 91 -10.54 -9.83 -14.27
N HIS A 92 -9.28 -9.90 -13.82
CA HIS A 92 -8.18 -10.22 -14.70
C HIS A 92 -8.26 -11.66 -15.22
N LEU A 93 -8.62 -12.64 -14.38
CA LEU A 93 -8.70 -14.05 -14.77
C LEU A 93 -9.89 -14.39 -15.65
N LYS A 94 -10.92 -13.54 -15.68
CA LYS A 94 -12.10 -13.72 -16.55
C LYS A 94 -11.83 -13.30 -18.00
N ARG A 95 -10.73 -12.59 -18.24
CA ARG A 95 -10.34 -12.05 -19.54
C ARG A 95 -9.23 -12.89 -20.14
#